data_AF-A0A3L8PQC7-F1
#
_entry.id   AF-A0A3L8PQC7-F1
#
_cell.length_a   1.000
_cell.length_b   1.000
_cell.length_c   1.000
_cell.angle_alpha   90.00
_cell.angle_beta   90.00
_cell.angle_gamma   90.00
#
_symmetry.space_group_name_H-M   'P 1'
#
loop_
_entity.id
_entity.type
_entity.pdbx_description
1 polymer ?
#
loop_
_entity_poly.entity_id
_entity_poly.type
_entity_poly.pdbx_seq_one_letter_code
_entity_poly.pdbx_strand_id
1 'polypeptide(L)'
;MSALVQPRGLITARPGFGSILHAEWVKLRTVRSTWWTLFALLVVGAGLTALICALNAEWLASPEADESPGSFITFGMMLAPAAAVVLGVLAVTSEYASGMIRSSFAAVPSRTRVFAAKTVLLAVVLFVVGTATALLGYVGGNAFLDAEGIGLALEGDVLRSMFGSGLYLAGLGVAAVAVGFLVRHTAGAVTILLTVLFVLPTMVMLVPGETGQWINKLLPSNTGGPVAAPVMFNPNLLDPWVGFAVFLVEVAVVAALAGVTIRRRNA
;
A
#
# COMPACT_ATOMS: atom_id res chain seq x y z
N MET A 1 64.59 -9.21 13.00
CA MET A 1 63.43 -9.43 13.90
C MET A 1 62.23 -8.72 13.29
N SER A 2 61.45 -9.44 12.47
CA SER A 2 60.24 -8.91 11.82
C SER A 2 59.05 -9.20 12.74
N ALA A 3 58.48 -8.15 13.32
CA ALA A 3 57.26 -8.25 14.12
C ALA A 3 56.07 -8.40 13.17
N LEU A 4 55.56 -9.63 13.05
CA LEU A 4 54.30 -9.92 12.37
C LEU A 4 53.16 -9.26 13.17
N VAL A 5 52.64 -8.14 12.65
CA VAL A 5 51.37 -7.56 13.10
C VAL A 5 50.28 -8.56 12.76
N GLN A 6 49.79 -9.30 13.76
CA GLN A 6 48.60 -10.12 13.59
C GLN A 6 47.39 -9.21 13.30
N PRO A 7 46.62 -9.44 12.23
CA PRO A 7 45.40 -8.68 12.01
C PRO A 7 44.45 -8.99 13.17
N ARG A 8 44.12 -7.95 13.94
CA ARG A 8 43.05 -8.02 14.96
C ARG A 8 41.82 -8.58 14.27
N GLY A 9 41.37 -9.75 14.74
CA GLY A 9 40.12 -10.36 14.27
C GLY A 9 39.01 -9.34 14.37
N LEU A 10 38.57 -8.83 13.22
CA LEU A 10 37.35 -8.05 13.14
C LEU A 10 36.23 -9.00 13.53
N ILE A 11 35.76 -8.89 14.77
CA ILE A 11 34.48 -9.48 15.16
C ILE A 11 33.46 -8.81 14.24
N THR A 12 33.12 -9.48 13.13
CA THR A 12 32.07 -9.04 12.22
C THR A 12 30.74 -9.27 12.93
N ALA A 13 30.43 -8.35 13.86
CA ALA A 13 29.16 -8.33 14.54
C ALA A 13 28.08 -8.32 13.46
N ARG A 14 27.20 -9.33 13.49
CA ARG A 14 26.08 -9.41 12.55
C ARG A 14 25.27 -8.12 12.70
N PRO A 15 24.98 -7.39 11.61
CA PRO A 15 24.25 -6.14 11.70
C PRO A 15 22.90 -6.37 12.39
N GLY A 16 22.60 -5.50 13.36
CA GLY A 16 21.31 -5.50 14.06
C GLY A 16 20.18 -5.08 13.13
N PHE A 17 18.93 -5.36 13.50
CA PHE A 17 17.76 -5.01 12.69
C PHE A 17 17.68 -3.51 12.39
N GLY A 18 18.03 -2.64 13.35
CA GLY A 18 18.08 -1.19 13.15
C GLY A 18 19.08 -0.76 12.08
N SER A 19 20.25 -1.41 12.00
CA SER A 19 21.25 -1.13 10.95
C SER A 19 20.75 -1.55 9.56
N ILE A 20 20.03 -2.67 9.48
CA ILE A 20 19.41 -3.15 8.23
C ILE A 20 18.32 -2.16 7.80
N LEU A 21 17.45 -1.74 8.72
CA LEU A 21 16.40 -0.77 8.44
C LEU A 21 16.96 0.57 7.98
N HIS A 22 18.04 1.04 8.60
CA HIS A 22 18.73 2.26 8.18
C HIS A 22 19.30 2.14 6.77
N ALA A 23 19.92 1.01 6.43
CA ALA A 23 20.42 0.76 5.08
C ALA A 23 19.29 0.76 4.04
N GLU A 24 18.17 0.11 4.33
CA GLU A 24 16.99 0.11 3.47
C GLU A 24 16.38 1.51 3.30
N TRP A 25 16.39 2.32 4.37
CA TRP A 25 15.94 3.70 4.32
C TRP A 25 16.84 4.60 3.46
N VAL A 26 18.17 4.42 3.53
CA VAL A 26 19.11 5.11 2.65
C VAL A 26 18.84 4.74 1.19
N LYS A 27 18.68 3.45 0.87
CA LYS A 27 18.32 3.01 -0.48
C LYS A 27 17.05 3.69 -0.97
N LEU A 28 15.98 3.61 -0.20
CA LEU A 28 14.68 4.18 -0.54
C LEU A 28 14.75 5.70 -0.78
N ARG A 29 15.49 6.44 0.05
CA ARG A 29 15.67 7.89 -0.11
C ARG A 29 16.52 8.27 -1.32
N THR A 30 17.48 7.45 -1.71
CA THR A 30 18.38 7.75 -2.84
C THR A 30 17.75 7.51 -4.21
N VAL A 31 16.67 6.74 -4.28
CA VAL A 31 15.99 6.42 -5.54
C VAL A 31 15.02 7.54 -5.90
N ARG A 32 15.35 8.32 -6.94
CA ARG A 32 14.50 9.44 -7.40
C ARG A 32 13.08 9.00 -7.77
N SER A 33 12.91 7.81 -8.34
CA SER A 33 11.58 7.30 -8.69
C SER A 33 10.69 7.07 -7.48
N THR A 34 11.25 6.82 -6.28
CA THR A 34 10.46 6.75 -5.04
C THR A 34 9.75 8.06 -4.76
N TRP A 35 10.47 9.18 -4.82
CA TRP A 35 9.90 10.49 -4.56
C TRP A 35 8.88 10.91 -5.60
N TRP A 36 9.13 10.62 -6.88
CA TRP A 36 8.15 10.87 -7.94
C TRP A 36 6.87 10.07 -7.75
N THR A 37 6.97 8.78 -7.37
CA THR A 37 5.79 7.95 -7.11
C THR A 37 5.02 8.42 -5.88
N LEU A 38 5.70 8.78 -4.78
CA LEU A 38 5.05 9.29 -3.58
C LEU A 38 4.40 10.66 -3.81
N PHE A 39 5.08 11.54 -4.57
CA PHE A 39 4.54 12.84 -4.96
C PHE A 39 3.33 12.68 -5.87
N ALA A 40 3.38 11.80 -6.87
CA ALA A 40 2.25 11.50 -7.73
C ALA A 40 1.08 10.93 -6.92
N LEU A 41 1.33 10.04 -5.97
CA LEU A 41 0.31 9.51 -5.06
C LEU A 41 -0.37 10.64 -4.28
N LEU A 42 0.41 11.55 -3.68
CA LEU A 42 -0.11 12.70 -2.93
C LEU A 42 -0.92 13.64 -3.83
N VAL A 43 -0.34 14.10 -4.93
CA VAL A 43 -0.95 15.11 -5.80
C VAL A 43 -2.16 14.56 -6.53
N VAL A 44 -2.06 13.37 -7.13
CA VAL A 44 -3.17 12.77 -7.86
C VAL A 44 -4.25 12.31 -6.89
N GLY A 45 -3.90 11.67 -5.76
CA GLY A 45 -4.89 11.19 -4.80
C GLY A 45 -5.65 12.33 -4.11
N ALA A 46 -4.93 13.32 -3.55
CA ALA A 46 -5.57 14.44 -2.89
C ALA A 46 -6.27 15.37 -3.91
N GLY A 47 -5.60 15.67 -5.02
CA GLY A 47 -6.11 16.55 -6.07
C GLY A 47 -7.35 15.97 -6.77
N LEU A 48 -7.39 14.66 -7.03
CA LEU A 48 -8.57 14.02 -7.61
C LEU A 48 -9.74 14.02 -6.62
N THR A 49 -9.49 13.81 -5.32
CA THR A 49 -10.54 13.93 -4.29
C THR A 49 -11.11 15.35 -4.28
N ALA A 50 -10.25 16.37 -4.22
CA ALA A 50 -10.67 17.76 -4.22
C ALA A 50 -11.45 18.14 -5.48
N LEU A 51 -10.96 17.72 -6.66
CA LEU A 51 -11.62 17.94 -7.94
C LEU A 51 -13.01 17.28 -7.99
N ILE A 52 -13.11 16.03 -7.54
CA ILE A 52 -14.37 15.30 -7.57
C ILE A 52 -15.39 15.90 -6.60
N CYS A 53 -14.98 16.28 -5.40
CA CYS A 53 -15.86 17.02 -4.47
C CYS A 53 -16.30 18.36 -5.09
N ALA A 54 -15.39 19.13 -5.69
CA ALA A 54 -15.72 20.40 -6.33
C ALA A 54 -16.74 20.26 -7.46
N LEU A 55 -16.60 19.22 -8.30
CA LEU A 55 -17.50 18.99 -9.43
C LEU A 55 -18.89 18.47 -9.03
N ASN A 56 -19.04 17.91 -7.83
CA ASN A 56 -20.28 17.27 -7.39
C ASN A 56 -20.94 17.95 -6.18
N ALA A 57 -20.32 18.98 -5.59
CA ALA A 57 -20.82 19.61 -4.37
C ALA A 57 -22.25 20.14 -4.50
N GLU A 58 -22.54 20.91 -5.57
CA GLU A 58 -23.88 21.46 -5.82
C GLU A 58 -24.93 20.35 -5.99
N TRP A 59 -24.59 19.30 -6.75
CA TRP A 59 -25.49 18.16 -6.95
C TRP A 59 -25.74 17.41 -5.65
N LEU A 60 -24.69 17.16 -4.85
CA LEU A 60 -24.80 16.49 -3.55
C LEU A 60 -25.60 17.27 -2.51
N ALA A 61 -25.68 18.60 -2.64
CA ALA A 61 -26.51 19.45 -1.80
C ALA A 61 -27.97 19.53 -2.27
N SER A 62 -28.25 19.06 -3.49
CA SER A 62 -29.58 19.12 -4.07
C SER A 62 -30.53 18.07 -3.47
N PRO A 63 -31.85 18.31 -3.46
CA PRO A 63 -32.83 17.30 -3.04
C PRO A 63 -32.88 16.05 -3.93
N GLU A 64 -32.26 16.09 -5.10
CA GLU A 64 -32.22 15.02 -6.10
C GLU A 64 -31.04 14.06 -5.87
N ALA A 65 -30.12 14.41 -4.97
CA ALA A 65 -28.97 13.58 -4.63
C ALA A 65 -29.42 12.25 -4.01
N ASP A 66 -28.92 11.15 -4.55
CA ASP A 66 -29.11 9.79 -4.04
C ASP A 66 -27.84 9.23 -3.37
N GLU A 67 -26.76 10.01 -3.34
CA GLU A 67 -25.46 9.62 -2.80
C GLU A 67 -25.01 10.49 -1.61
N SER A 68 -24.24 9.89 -0.71
CA SER A 68 -23.67 10.62 0.43
C SER A 68 -22.42 11.39 0.00
N PRO A 69 -22.21 12.63 0.50
CA PRO A 69 -20.93 13.33 0.34
C PRO A 69 -19.74 12.54 0.89
N GLY A 70 -19.98 11.66 1.88
CA GLY A 70 -18.98 10.75 2.42
C GLY A 70 -18.42 9.78 1.37
N SER A 71 -19.22 9.35 0.39
CA SER A 71 -18.75 8.45 -0.68
C SER A 71 -17.67 9.10 -1.54
N PHE A 72 -17.62 10.44 -1.58
CA PHE A 72 -16.72 11.21 -2.44
C PHE A 72 -15.47 11.74 -1.71
N ILE A 73 -15.51 11.88 -0.39
CA ILE A 73 -14.45 12.56 0.39
C ILE A 73 -13.11 11.80 0.45
N THR A 74 -13.07 10.57 -0.06
CA THR A 74 -11.86 9.77 -0.25
C THR A 74 -11.73 9.26 -1.68
N PHE A 75 -12.47 9.80 -2.65
CA PHE A 75 -12.58 9.24 -4.00
C PHE A 75 -11.22 9.09 -4.71
N GLY A 76 -10.34 10.08 -4.57
CA GLY A 76 -9.02 10.02 -5.19
C GLY A 76 -8.11 8.91 -4.65
N MET A 77 -8.45 8.31 -3.51
CA MET A 77 -7.73 7.14 -2.98
C MET A 77 -7.94 5.88 -3.81
N MET A 78 -8.91 5.84 -4.74
CA MET A 78 -9.10 4.70 -5.65
C MET A 78 -7.86 4.40 -6.51
N LEU A 79 -7.04 5.41 -6.84
CA LEU A 79 -5.81 5.22 -7.62
C LEU A 79 -4.56 4.99 -6.76
N ALA A 80 -4.61 5.31 -5.47
CA ALA A 80 -3.45 5.20 -4.57
C ALA A 80 -2.89 3.75 -4.43
N PRO A 81 -3.71 2.67 -4.47
CA PRO A 81 -3.23 1.30 -4.55
C PRO A 81 -2.21 1.04 -5.65
N ALA A 82 -2.37 1.66 -6.83
CA ALA A 82 -1.45 1.45 -7.95
C ALA A 82 -0.04 1.97 -7.62
N ALA A 83 0.05 3.16 -7.02
CA ALA A 83 1.31 3.74 -6.60
C ALA A 83 1.98 2.92 -5.47
N ALA A 84 1.19 2.45 -4.50
CA ALA A 84 1.68 1.58 -3.42
C ALA A 84 2.26 0.25 -3.96
N VAL A 85 1.55 -0.38 -4.90
CA VAL A 85 1.98 -1.61 -5.59
C VAL A 85 3.28 -1.39 -6.35
N VAL A 86 3.36 -0.34 -7.17
CA VAL A 86 4.56 -0.04 -7.96
C VAL A 86 5.75 0.21 -7.04
N LEU A 87 5.58 1.00 -5.99
CA LEU A 87 6.65 1.31 -5.05
C LEU A 87 7.13 0.06 -4.30
N GLY A 88 6.20 -0.75 -3.77
CA GLY A 88 6.52 -1.96 -3.03
C GLY A 88 7.22 -3.02 -3.89
N VAL A 89 6.78 -3.20 -5.13
CA VAL A 89 7.45 -4.10 -6.09
C VAL A 89 8.84 -3.58 -6.44
N LEU A 90 8.98 -2.30 -6.81
CA LEU A 90 10.27 -1.71 -7.19
C LEU A 90 11.29 -1.75 -6.05
N ALA A 91 10.85 -1.60 -4.79
CA ALA A 91 11.72 -1.72 -3.62
C ALA A 91 12.42 -3.09 -3.50
N VAL A 92 11.91 -4.11 -4.20
CA VAL A 92 12.49 -5.45 -4.27
C VAL A 92 13.12 -5.72 -5.63
N THR A 93 12.36 -5.57 -6.71
CA THR A 93 12.78 -6.04 -8.04
C THR A 93 13.90 -5.20 -8.65
N SER A 94 14.09 -3.95 -8.23
CA SER A 94 15.24 -3.13 -8.66
C SER A 94 16.58 -3.69 -8.18
N GLU A 95 16.62 -4.33 -7.01
CA GLU A 95 17.83 -5.00 -6.51
C GLU A 95 18.12 -6.30 -7.26
N TYR A 96 17.08 -6.98 -7.75
CA TYR A 96 17.23 -8.15 -8.62
C TYR A 96 17.73 -7.74 -10.00
N ALA A 97 17.17 -6.69 -10.59
CA ALA A 97 17.56 -6.19 -11.91
C ALA A 97 19.01 -5.68 -11.95
N SER A 98 19.47 -5.01 -10.89
CA SER A 98 20.85 -4.50 -10.78
C SER A 98 21.86 -5.51 -10.26
N GLY A 99 21.43 -6.69 -9.79
CA GLY A 99 22.30 -7.68 -9.13
C GLY A 99 22.69 -7.32 -7.68
N MET A 100 22.28 -6.15 -7.18
CA MET A 100 22.54 -5.67 -5.81
C MET A 100 22.01 -6.61 -4.73
N ILE A 101 20.99 -7.42 -5.03
CA ILE A 101 20.45 -8.39 -4.07
C ILE A 101 21.53 -9.38 -3.57
N ARG A 102 22.54 -9.69 -4.39
CA ARG A 102 23.65 -10.58 -4.00
C ARG A 102 24.55 -9.93 -2.95
N SER A 103 24.88 -8.64 -3.12
CA SER A 103 25.68 -7.91 -2.14
C SER A 103 24.90 -7.64 -0.85
N SER A 104 23.60 -7.33 -0.94
CA SER A 104 22.69 -7.22 0.22
C SER A 104 22.73 -8.48 1.09
N PHE A 105 22.61 -9.67 0.48
CA PHE A 105 22.63 -10.94 1.21
C PHE A 105 24.02 -11.41 1.64
N ALA A 106 25.09 -10.98 0.96
CA ALA A 106 26.46 -11.22 1.42
C ALA A 106 26.77 -10.40 2.68
N ALA A 107 26.31 -9.14 2.73
CA ALA A 107 26.48 -8.26 3.89
C ALA A 107 25.56 -8.66 5.07
N VAL A 108 24.35 -9.13 4.77
CA VAL A 108 23.35 -9.57 5.77
C VAL A 108 22.93 -11.01 5.49
N PRO A 109 23.61 -12.02 6.09
CA PRO A 109 23.35 -13.42 5.79
C PRO A 109 21.94 -13.91 6.20
N SER A 110 21.20 -13.13 7.00
CA SER A 110 19.80 -13.41 7.34
C SER A 110 18.83 -12.78 6.34
N ARG A 111 18.53 -13.48 5.25
CA ARG A 111 17.64 -13.00 4.16
C ARG A 111 16.24 -12.62 4.65
N THR A 112 15.72 -13.31 5.67
CA THR A 112 14.42 -13.02 6.29
C THR A 112 14.42 -11.69 7.05
N ARG A 113 15.56 -11.24 7.59
CA ARG A 113 15.64 -9.92 8.25
C ARG A 113 15.63 -8.79 7.23
N VAL A 114 16.24 -8.99 6.05
CA VAL A 114 16.16 -8.02 4.94
C VAL A 114 14.73 -7.92 4.43
N PHE A 115 14.05 -9.06 4.24
CA PHE A 115 12.62 -9.09 3.91
C PHE A 115 11.80 -8.31 4.95
N ALA A 116 11.92 -8.64 6.24
CA ALA A 116 11.19 -7.97 7.31
C ALA A 116 11.50 -6.45 7.37
N ALA A 117 12.77 -6.05 7.18
CA ALA A 117 13.14 -4.64 7.18
C ALA A 117 12.49 -3.86 6.03
N LYS A 118 12.51 -4.42 4.80
CA LYS A 118 11.81 -3.83 3.65
C LYS A 118 10.30 -3.76 3.89
N THR A 119 9.71 -4.84 4.38
CA THR A 119 8.27 -4.91 4.70
C THR A 119 7.86 -3.84 5.70
N VAL A 120 8.56 -3.74 6.84
CA VAL A 120 8.28 -2.74 7.88
C VAL A 120 8.49 -1.32 7.33
N LEU A 121 9.59 -1.09 6.61
CA LEU A 121 9.88 0.23 6.06
C LEU A 121 8.80 0.70 5.09
N LEU A 122 8.42 -0.15 4.13
CA LEU A 122 7.41 0.20 3.13
C LEU A 122 6.02 0.33 3.75
N ALA A 123 5.67 -0.52 4.72
CA ALA A 123 4.41 -0.40 5.46
C ALA A 123 4.32 0.96 6.18
N VAL A 124 5.38 1.38 6.88
CA VAL A 124 5.41 2.68 7.58
C VAL A 124 5.34 3.84 6.59
N VAL A 125 6.13 3.81 5.52
CA VAL A 125 6.13 4.89 4.51
C VAL A 125 4.77 5.03 3.85
N LEU A 126 4.15 3.92 3.44
CA LEU A 126 2.85 3.94 2.77
C LEU A 126 1.71 4.24 3.73
N PHE A 127 1.81 3.86 5.01
CA PHE A 127 0.87 4.28 6.04
C PHE A 127 0.87 5.81 6.21
N VAL A 128 2.06 6.40 6.39
CA VAL A 128 2.21 7.84 6.57
C VAL A 128 1.74 8.59 5.33
N VAL A 129 2.23 8.20 4.15
CA VAL A 129 1.89 8.89 2.90
C VAL A 129 0.42 8.70 2.54
N GLY A 130 -0.14 7.49 2.71
CA GLY A 130 -1.55 7.23 2.47
C GLY A 130 -2.48 8.04 3.37
N THR A 131 -2.15 8.11 4.67
CA THR A 131 -2.89 8.93 5.63
C THR A 131 -2.78 10.42 5.26
N ALA A 132 -1.58 10.89 4.92
CA ALA A 132 -1.37 12.28 4.50
C ALA A 132 -2.15 12.62 3.22
N THR A 133 -2.17 11.74 2.21
CA THR A 133 -2.95 11.92 0.98
C THR A 133 -4.44 12.01 1.28
N ALA A 134 -4.97 11.12 2.12
CA ALA A 134 -6.37 11.14 2.50
C ALA A 134 -6.72 12.43 3.25
N LEU A 135 -5.89 12.86 4.20
CA LEU A 135 -6.10 14.12 4.92
C LEU A 135 -6.04 15.35 4.02
N LEU A 136 -5.10 15.40 3.08
CA LEU A 136 -5.02 16.50 2.11
C LEU A 136 -6.22 16.50 1.15
N GLY A 137 -6.66 15.31 0.73
CA GLY A 137 -7.87 15.15 -0.08
C GLY A 137 -9.13 15.57 0.68
N TYR A 138 -9.25 15.19 1.95
CA TYR A 138 -10.31 15.63 2.85
C TYR A 138 -10.31 17.16 2.99
N VAL A 139 -9.18 17.78 3.34
CA VAL A 139 -9.11 19.25 3.50
C VAL A 139 -9.49 19.96 2.20
N GLY A 140 -8.95 19.50 1.06
CA GLY A 140 -9.22 20.12 -0.24
C GLY A 140 -10.64 19.89 -0.74
N GLY A 141 -11.18 18.68 -0.59
CA GLY A 141 -12.52 18.32 -1.05
C GLY A 141 -13.62 18.81 -0.13
N ASN A 142 -13.44 18.69 1.19
CA ASN A 142 -14.41 19.12 2.18
C ASN A 142 -14.65 20.63 2.13
N ALA A 143 -13.66 21.43 1.72
CA ALA A 143 -13.84 22.87 1.54
C ALA A 143 -14.95 23.22 0.52
N PHE A 144 -15.10 22.42 -0.55
CA PHE A 144 -16.17 22.60 -1.52
C PHE A 144 -17.52 22.10 -0.99
N LEU A 145 -17.52 20.97 -0.29
CA LEU A 145 -18.75 20.45 0.34
C LEU A 145 -19.27 21.39 1.43
N ASP A 146 -18.38 21.96 2.24
CA ASP A 146 -18.72 22.91 3.30
C ASP A 146 -19.26 24.22 2.76
N ALA A 147 -18.77 24.67 1.59
CA ALA A 147 -19.32 25.85 0.89
C ALA A 147 -20.80 25.68 0.49
N GLU A 148 -21.22 24.44 0.21
CA GLU A 148 -22.62 24.08 -0.06
C GLU A 148 -23.41 23.68 1.21
N GLY A 149 -22.81 23.82 2.40
CA GLY A 149 -23.46 23.49 3.68
C GLY A 149 -23.56 22.00 4.00
N ILE A 150 -22.87 21.14 3.25
CA ILE A 150 -22.86 19.67 3.40
C ILE A 150 -21.47 19.14 3.81
N GLY A 151 -20.67 20.01 4.46
CA GLY A 151 -19.35 19.66 4.97
C GLY A 151 -19.39 18.54 6.00
N LEU A 152 -18.34 17.71 6.00
CA LEU A 152 -18.20 16.55 6.88
C LEU A 152 -17.23 16.86 8.02
N ALA A 153 -17.64 16.59 9.25
CA ALA A 153 -16.75 16.67 10.41
C ALA A 153 -15.68 15.55 10.35
N LEU A 154 -14.46 15.86 10.83
CA LEU A 154 -13.35 14.90 10.90
C LEU A 154 -13.49 13.97 12.11
N GLU A 155 -14.58 13.21 12.16
CA GLU A 155 -14.95 12.32 13.25
C GLU A 155 -15.51 11.00 12.70
N GLY A 156 -15.72 10.02 13.60
CA GLY A 156 -16.36 8.74 13.25
C GLY A 156 -15.75 8.07 12.01
N ASP A 157 -16.60 7.79 11.02
CA ASP A 157 -16.21 7.12 9.78
C ASP A 157 -15.25 7.94 8.90
N VAL A 158 -15.33 9.27 8.93
CA VAL A 158 -14.41 10.16 8.19
C VAL A 158 -13.02 10.06 8.80
N LEU A 159 -12.90 10.13 10.13
CA LEU A 159 -11.60 9.96 10.78
C LEU A 159 -11.03 8.56 10.56
N ARG A 160 -11.88 7.52 10.63
CA ARG A 160 -11.51 6.14 10.31
C ARG A 160 -10.94 6.03 8.90
N SER A 161 -11.59 6.64 7.90
CA SER A 161 -11.17 6.50 6.50
C SER A 161 -9.81 7.16 6.21
N MET A 162 -9.42 8.19 6.97
CA MET A 162 -8.08 8.80 6.87
C MET A 162 -6.97 7.81 7.25
N PHE A 163 -7.08 7.21 8.43
CA PHE A 163 -6.09 6.21 8.89
C PHE A 163 -6.24 4.90 8.15
N GLY A 164 -7.47 4.51 7.81
CA GLY A 164 -7.79 3.34 7.01
C GLY A 164 -7.17 3.38 5.62
N SER A 165 -7.14 4.56 4.99
CA SER A 165 -6.41 4.81 3.75
C SER A 165 -4.92 4.47 3.90
N GLY A 166 -4.28 4.96 4.95
CA GLY A 166 -2.90 4.59 5.28
C GLY A 166 -2.72 3.09 5.52
N LEU A 167 -3.59 2.48 6.33
CA LEU A 167 -3.54 1.06 6.67
C LEU A 167 -3.68 0.16 5.44
N TYR A 168 -4.61 0.49 4.55
CA TYR A 168 -4.84 -0.24 3.32
C TYR A 168 -3.60 -0.17 2.39
N LEU A 169 -3.04 1.03 2.18
CA LEU A 169 -1.83 1.18 1.37
C LEU A 169 -0.61 0.49 2.01
N ALA A 170 -0.51 0.50 3.34
CA ALA A 170 0.54 -0.22 4.05
C ALA A 170 0.46 -1.73 3.79
N GLY A 171 -0.73 -2.33 3.93
CA GLY A 171 -0.94 -3.75 3.65
C GLY A 171 -0.68 -4.11 2.19
N LEU A 172 -1.09 -3.26 1.24
CA LEU A 172 -0.76 -3.42 -0.18
C LEU A 172 0.74 -3.33 -0.43
N GLY A 173 1.44 -2.42 0.26
CA GLY A 173 2.90 -2.35 0.24
C GLY A 173 3.57 -3.63 0.70
N VAL A 174 3.07 -4.24 1.79
CA VAL A 174 3.54 -5.55 2.27
C VAL A 174 3.31 -6.64 1.24
N ALA A 175 2.10 -6.72 0.67
CA ALA A 175 1.79 -7.68 -0.39
C ALA A 175 2.70 -7.49 -1.62
N ALA A 176 2.93 -6.24 -2.01
CA ALA A 176 3.79 -5.88 -3.14
C ALA A 176 5.25 -6.29 -2.92
N VAL A 177 5.79 -6.07 -1.72
CA VAL A 177 7.12 -6.57 -1.34
C VAL A 177 7.18 -8.10 -1.41
N ALA A 178 6.18 -8.79 -0.84
CA ALA A 178 6.12 -10.25 -0.84
C ALA A 178 6.06 -10.83 -2.27
N VAL A 179 5.18 -10.31 -3.12
CA VAL A 179 5.09 -10.70 -4.53
C VAL A 179 6.38 -10.35 -5.28
N GLY A 180 7.01 -9.20 -4.99
CA GLY A 180 8.30 -8.83 -5.55
C GLY A 180 9.39 -9.87 -5.29
N PHE A 181 9.43 -10.46 -4.09
CA PHE A 181 10.37 -11.54 -3.76
C PHE A 181 10.02 -12.89 -4.40
N LEU A 182 8.73 -13.17 -4.59
CA LEU A 182 8.24 -14.40 -5.24
C LEU A 182 8.52 -14.40 -6.75
N VAL A 183 8.18 -13.29 -7.42
CA VAL A 183 8.21 -13.13 -8.88
C VAL A 183 9.57 -12.65 -9.38
N ARG A 184 10.23 -11.73 -8.66
CA ARG A 184 11.56 -11.17 -9.00
C ARG A 184 11.66 -10.46 -10.34
N HIS A 185 10.52 -10.12 -10.94
CA HIS A 185 10.41 -9.39 -12.20
C HIS A 185 9.42 -8.24 -12.04
N THR A 186 9.85 -7.00 -12.31
CA THR A 186 9.04 -5.80 -12.07
C THR A 186 7.72 -5.85 -12.84
N ALA A 187 7.77 -6.03 -14.17
CA ALA A 187 6.55 -6.00 -14.99
C ALA A 187 5.55 -7.08 -14.56
N GLY A 188 5.98 -8.35 -14.50
CA GLY A 188 5.12 -9.45 -14.02
C GLY A 188 4.51 -9.22 -12.65
N ALA A 189 5.29 -8.76 -11.65
CA ALA A 189 4.78 -8.52 -10.30
C ALA A 189 3.75 -7.39 -10.25
N VAL A 190 4.01 -6.26 -10.93
CA VAL A 190 3.06 -5.15 -11.03
C VAL A 190 1.80 -5.59 -11.77
N THR A 191 1.94 -6.25 -12.93
CA THR A 191 0.79 -6.72 -13.73
C THR A 191 -0.11 -7.64 -12.91
N ILE A 192 0.46 -8.61 -12.19
CA ILE A 192 -0.32 -9.54 -11.33
C ILE A 192 -1.13 -8.75 -10.29
N LEU A 193 -0.48 -7.87 -9.53
CA LEU A 193 -1.14 -7.12 -8.45
C LEU A 193 -2.20 -6.15 -8.98
N LEU A 194 -1.91 -5.39 -10.04
CA LEU A 194 -2.89 -4.48 -10.63
C LEU A 194 -4.07 -5.24 -11.25
N THR A 195 -3.83 -6.40 -11.85
CA THR A 195 -4.90 -7.26 -12.37
C THR A 195 -5.82 -7.72 -11.23
N VAL A 196 -5.24 -8.19 -10.13
CA VAL A 196 -6.00 -8.64 -8.96
C VAL A 196 -6.78 -7.50 -8.30
N LEU A 197 -6.23 -6.30 -8.25
CA LEU A 197 -6.85 -5.16 -7.56
C LEU A 197 -7.89 -4.40 -8.39
N PHE A 198 -7.72 -4.31 -9.72
CA PHE A 198 -8.55 -3.46 -10.58
C PHE A 198 -9.36 -4.25 -11.60
N VAL A 199 -8.74 -5.23 -12.25
CA VAL A 199 -9.39 -5.98 -13.34
C VAL A 199 -10.29 -7.07 -12.78
N LEU A 200 -9.78 -7.87 -11.85
CA LEU A 200 -10.48 -9.03 -11.31
C LEU A 200 -11.81 -8.67 -10.61
N PRO A 201 -11.93 -7.61 -9.79
CA PRO A 201 -13.20 -7.24 -9.19
C PRO A 201 -14.28 -6.90 -10.23
N THR A 202 -13.89 -6.19 -11.27
CA THR A 202 -14.78 -5.83 -12.39
C THR A 202 -15.26 -7.07 -13.13
N MET A 203 -14.39 -8.06 -13.34
CA MET A 203 -14.77 -9.33 -13.98
C MET A 203 -15.67 -10.17 -13.09
N VAL A 204 -15.43 -10.21 -11.78
CA VAL A 204 -16.23 -11.00 -10.83
C VAL A 204 -17.66 -10.47 -10.71
N MET A 205 -17.90 -9.17 -10.93
CA MET A 205 -19.26 -8.62 -10.98
C MET A 205 -20.12 -9.22 -12.10
N LEU A 206 -19.52 -9.84 -13.13
CA LEU A 206 -20.25 -10.52 -14.20
C LEU A 206 -20.72 -11.93 -13.82
N VAL A 207 -20.24 -12.47 -12.69
CA VAL A 207 -20.60 -13.81 -12.22
C VAL A 207 -21.94 -13.72 -11.47
N PRO A 208 -23.03 -14.34 -11.97
CA PRO A 208 -24.33 -14.25 -11.32
C PRO A 208 -24.40 -15.12 -10.06
N GLY A 209 -25.34 -14.76 -9.18
CA GLY A 209 -25.70 -15.54 -8.00
C GLY A 209 -24.81 -15.31 -6.77
N GLU A 210 -25.10 -16.05 -5.71
CA GLU A 210 -24.45 -15.91 -4.40
C GLU A 210 -22.94 -16.17 -4.45
N THR A 211 -22.49 -17.08 -5.32
CA THR A 211 -21.08 -17.38 -5.51
C THR A 211 -20.29 -16.17 -6.00
N GLY A 212 -20.82 -15.43 -6.98
CA GLY A 212 -20.18 -14.22 -7.50
C GLY A 212 -20.08 -13.14 -6.42
N GLN A 213 -21.14 -12.95 -5.64
CA GLN A 213 -21.15 -12.01 -4.52
C GLN A 213 -20.13 -12.40 -3.44
N TRP A 214 -20.05 -13.68 -3.09
CA TRP A 214 -19.12 -14.17 -2.08
C TRP A 214 -17.66 -14.00 -2.51
N ILE A 215 -17.33 -14.35 -3.76
CA ILE A 215 -15.99 -14.12 -4.33
C ILE A 215 -15.68 -12.62 -4.36
N ASN A 216 -16.64 -11.79 -4.77
CA ASN A 216 -16.45 -10.35 -4.85
C ASN A 216 -16.07 -9.76 -3.48
N LYS A 217 -16.70 -10.22 -2.39
CA LYS A 217 -16.40 -9.77 -1.02
C LYS A 217 -14.99 -10.15 -0.55
N LEU A 218 -14.39 -11.19 -1.10
CA LEU A 218 -13.08 -11.71 -0.69
C LEU A 218 -11.91 -11.27 -1.58
N LEU A 219 -12.17 -10.37 -2.54
CA LEU A 219 -11.07 -9.79 -3.33
C LEU A 219 -10.31 -8.76 -2.49
N PRO A 220 -8.97 -8.65 -2.62
CA PRO A 220 -8.18 -7.78 -1.76
C PRO A 220 -8.59 -6.31 -1.78
N SER A 221 -9.11 -5.83 -2.91
CA SER A 221 -9.64 -4.46 -3.02
C SER A 221 -10.95 -4.26 -2.26
N ASN A 222 -11.76 -5.32 -2.12
CA ASN A 222 -13.06 -5.30 -1.46
C ASN A 222 -13.00 -5.74 0.00
N THR A 223 -11.94 -6.43 0.42
CA THR A 223 -11.63 -6.69 1.84
C THR A 223 -10.87 -5.51 2.45
N GLY A 224 -9.85 -4.99 1.76
CA GLY A 224 -9.02 -3.88 2.27
C GLY A 224 -9.59 -2.49 2.04
N GLY A 225 -10.24 -2.23 0.90
CA GLY A 225 -10.77 -0.91 0.53
C GLY A 225 -11.82 -0.31 1.49
N PRO A 226 -12.77 -1.09 2.04
CA PRO A 226 -13.77 -0.61 3.00
C PRO A 226 -13.25 0.26 4.15
N VAL A 227 -12.08 -0.08 4.71
CA VAL A 227 -11.52 0.69 5.84
C VAL A 227 -11.12 2.10 5.42
N ALA A 228 -10.84 2.32 4.14
CA ALA A 228 -10.38 3.58 3.56
C ALA A 228 -11.51 4.48 3.02
N ALA A 229 -12.78 4.07 3.13
CA ALA A 229 -13.93 4.86 2.73
C ALA A 229 -14.87 5.09 3.92
N PRO A 230 -15.37 6.31 4.15
CA PRO A 230 -16.31 6.56 5.24
C PRO A 230 -17.69 6.02 4.90
N VAL A 231 -18.13 6.18 3.64
CA VAL A 231 -19.33 5.57 3.08
C VAL A 231 -18.94 4.81 1.81
N MET A 232 -19.52 3.62 1.62
CA MET A 232 -19.21 2.77 0.48
C MET A 232 -20.30 2.85 -0.59
N PHE A 233 -19.89 2.95 -1.85
CA PHE A 233 -20.81 2.84 -3.00
C PHE A 233 -21.47 1.46 -3.10
N ASN A 234 -20.83 0.40 -2.58
CA ASN A 234 -21.41 -0.93 -2.52
C ASN A 234 -21.71 -1.32 -1.07
N PRO A 235 -22.98 -1.26 -0.61
CA PRO A 235 -23.34 -1.57 0.77
C PRO A 235 -23.25 -3.07 1.09
N ASN A 236 -23.05 -3.94 0.11
CA ASN A 236 -22.97 -5.38 0.31
C ASN A 236 -21.59 -5.90 0.73
N LEU A 237 -20.59 -5.01 0.81
CA LEU A 237 -19.24 -5.35 1.24
C LEU A 237 -19.18 -5.68 2.74
N LEU A 238 -18.03 -6.23 3.17
CA LEU A 238 -17.78 -6.50 4.58
C LEU A 238 -17.69 -5.18 5.36
N ASP A 239 -18.07 -5.23 6.64
CA ASP A 239 -17.84 -4.14 7.58
C ASP A 239 -16.36 -3.70 7.53
N PRO A 240 -16.04 -2.39 7.62
CA PRO A 240 -14.69 -1.87 7.45
C PRO A 240 -13.58 -2.64 8.18
N TRP A 241 -13.80 -2.96 9.46
CA TRP A 241 -12.76 -3.63 10.26
C TRP A 241 -12.75 -5.13 10.05
N VAL A 242 -13.91 -5.74 9.79
CA VAL A 242 -14.00 -7.16 9.43
C VAL A 242 -13.31 -7.42 8.09
N GLY A 243 -13.62 -6.62 7.08
CA GLY A 243 -12.96 -6.67 5.78
C GLY A 243 -11.45 -6.48 5.93
N PHE A 244 -11.02 -5.48 6.69
CA PHE A 244 -9.60 -5.24 6.91
C PHE A 244 -8.89 -6.41 7.62
N ALA A 245 -9.54 -7.08 8.57
CA ALA A 245 -8.99 -8.28 9.18
C ALA A 245 -8.80 -9.42 8.17
N VAL A 246 -9.77 -9.63 7.26
CA VAL A 246 -9.64 -10.60 6.16
C VAL A 246 -8.50 -10.22 5.22
N PHE A 247 -8.39 -8.95 4.85
CA PHE A 247 -7.30 -8.43 4.04
C PHE A 247 -5.93 -8.67 4.70
N LEU A 248 -5.80 -8.46 6.02
CA LEU A 248 -4.57 -8.76 6.75
C LEU A 248 -4.22 -10.25 6.69
N VAL A 249 -5.21 -11.15 6.72
CA VAL A 249 -4.99 -12.59 6.54
C VAL A 249 -4.46 -12.88 5.13
N GLU A 250 -5.05 -12.30 4.08
CA GLU A 250 -4.57 -12.45 2.70
C GLU A 250 -3.12 -11.98 2.56
N VAL A 251 -2.81 -10.79 3.07
CA VAL A 251 -1.46 -10.21 3.07
C VAL A 251 -0.48 -11.09 3.84
N ALA A 252 -0.88 -11.60 5.02
CA ALA A 252 -0.06 -12.48 5.84
C ALA A 252 0.24 -13.81 5.14
N VAL A 253 -0.74 -14.39 4.43
CA VAL A 253 -0.55 -15.61 3.64
C VAL A 253 0.50 -15.39 2.55
N VAL A 254 0.38 -14.31 1.77
CA VAL A 254 1.36 -13.99 0.70
C VAL A 254 2.75 -13.71 1.29
N ALA A 255 2.83 -12.98 2.40
CA ALA A 255 4.08 -12.70 3.09
C ALA A 255 4.73 -13.98 3.68
N ALA A 256 3.94 -14.90 4.22
CA ALA A 256 4.41 -16.19 4.73
C ALA A 256 4.96 -17.06 3.60
N LEU A 257 4.25 -17.14 2.47
CA LEU A 257 4.72 -17.85 1.28
C LEU A 257 6.08 -17.28 0.80
N ALA A 258 6.19 -15.95 0.69
CA ALA A 258 7.45 -15.29 0.33
C ALA A 258 8.56 -15.62 1.35
N GLY A 259 8.28 -15.54 2.65
CA GLY A 259 9.23 -15.86 3.71
C GLY A 259 9.76 -17.30 3.65
N VAL A 260 8.89 -18.27 3.37
CA VAL A 260 9.27 -19.68 3.17
C VAL A 260 10.12 -19.84 1.91
N THR A 261 9.72 -19.23 0.80
CA THR A 261 10.46 -19.29 -0.47
C THR A 261 11.85 -18.67 -0.37
N ILE A 262 12.01 -17.55 0.34
CA ILE A 262 13.31 -16.87 0.55
C ILE A 262 14.28 -17.75 1.36
N ARG A 263 13.76 -18.51 2.34
CA ARG A 263 14.58 -19.44 3.14
C ARG A 263 15.05 -20.65 2.33
N ARG A 264 14.18 -21.19 1.47
CA ARG A 264 14.46 -22.44 0.73
C ARG A 264 15.26 -22.24 -0.55
N ARG A 265 15.10 -21.11 -1.23
CA ARG A 265 15.80 -20.86 -2.50
C ARG A 265 17.23 -20.41 -2.22
N ASN A 266 18.19 -21.33 -2.31
CA ASN A 266 19.60 -20.97 -2.49
C ASN A 266 19.72 -20.13 -3.78
N ALA A 267 20.50 -19.06 -3.73
CA ALA A 267 20.69 -18.16 -4.86
C ALA A 267 21.90 -18.63 -5.66
#